data_AF-A0A6G1RVP3-F1
#
_entry.id   AF-A0A6G1RVP3-F1
#
_cell.length_a   1.000
_cell.length_b   1.000
_cell.length_c   1.000
_cell.angle_alpha   90.00
_cell.angle_beta   90.00
_cell.angle_gamma   90.00
#
_symmetry.space_group_name_H-M   'P 1'
#
loop_
_entity.id
_entity.type
_entity.pdbx_description
1 polymer ?
#
loop_
_entity_poly.entity_id
_entity_poly.type
_entity_poly.pdbx_seq_one_letter_code
_entity_poly.pdbx_strand_id
1 'polypeptide(L)'
;PNTGAHWMRQEISFGKLKLTNNKGANNNNAQMIVLQSLHKYQPRLHIVEVTEDGVEDLNDSSKTQTFIFPETQFIAVTAYQNTDITQLKIDHNPFAKGFRDNYDS
;
A
#
# COMPACT_ATOMS: atom_id res chain seq x y z
N PRO A 1 5.64 -0.10 -17.11
CA PRO A 1 6.56 -1.25 -16.97
C PRO A 1 8.01 -0.76 -17.05
N ASN A 2 8.97 -1.53 -16.53
CA ASN A 2 10.40 -1.19 -16.63
C ASN A 2 11.24 -2.48 -16.62
N THR A 3 12.51 -2.36 -17.02
CA THR A 3 13.47 -3.47 -17.06
C THR A 3 13.77 -4.02 -15.67
N GLY A 4 14.11 -5.31 -15.57
CA GLY A 4 14.56 -5.91 -14.31
C GLY A 4 15.76 -5.17 -13.69
N ALA A 5 16.71 -4.72 -14.51
CA ALA A 5 17.87 -3.95 -14.07
C ALA A 5 17.50 -2.58 -13.45
N HIS A 6 16.39 -1.97 -13.88
CA HIS A 6 15.86 -0.76 -13.23
C HIS A 6 15.31 -1.09 -11.84
N TRP A 7 14.47 -2.13 -11.74
CA TRP A 7 13.84 -2.53 -10.47
C TRP A 7 14.83 -2.98 -9.41
N MET A 8 15.91 -3.66 -9.81
CA MET A 8 16.94 -4.15 -8.88
C MET A 8 17.95 -3.08 -8.46
N ARG A 9 17.93 -1.88 -9.06
CA ARG A 9 18.95 -0.84 -8.82
C ARG A 9 18.85 -0.19 -7.44
N GLN A 10 17.63 -0.07 -6.92
CA GLN A 10 17.34 0.65 -5.69
C GLN A 10 16.04 0.15 -5.06
N GLU A 11 15.72 0.62 -3.86
CA GLU A 11 14.47 0.31 -3.19
C GLU A 11 13.26 0.68 -4.04
N ILE A 12 12.27 -0.21 -4.05
CA ILE A 12 10.96 0.01 -4.67
C ILE A 12 10.01 0.48 -3.57
N SER A 13 9.60 1.74 -3.63
CA SER A 13 8.71 2.33 -2.62
C SER A 13 7.33 2.67 -3.19
N PHE A 14 6.28 2.24 -2.49
CA PHE A 14 4.88 2.56 -2.78
C PHE A 14 4.34 3.72 -1.93
N GLY A 15 5.19 4.65 -1.49
CA GLY A 15 4.82 5.74 -0.57
C GLY A 15 3.75 6.72 -1.08
N LYS A 16 3.40 6.68 -2.37
CA LYS A 16 2.32 7.49 -2.97
C LYS A 16 0.95 6.79 -2.99
N LEU A 17 0.90 5.50 -2.62
CA LEU A 17 -0.34 4.72 -2.58
C LEU A 17 -1.29 5.32 -1.55
N LYS A 18 -2.57 5.44 -1.92
CA LYS A 18 -3.63 5.98 -1.07
C LYS A 18 -4.77 4.99 -0.93
N LEU A 19 -5.31 4.92 0.29
CA LEU A 19 -6.48 4.14 0.64
C LEU A 19 -7.69 5.07 0.81
N THR A 20 -8.86 4.65 0.38
CA THR A 20 -10.10 5.44 0.49
C THR A 20 -11.29 4.55 0.83
N ASN A 21 -12.30 5.12 1.48
CA ASN A 21 -13.61 4.47 1.67
C ASN A 21 -14.65 4.93 0.64
N ASN A 22 -14.31 5.87 -0.25
CA ASN A 22 -15.21 6.37 -1.27
C ASN A 22 -15.26 5.41 -2.46
N LYS A 23 -16.37 4.68 -2.60
CA LYS A 23 -16.60 3.74 -3.71
C LYS A 23 -16.65 4.40 -5.09
N GLY A 24 -16.96 5.69 -5.16
CA GLY A 24 -16.95 6.48 -6.41
C GLY A 24 -15.57 7.02 -6.80
N ALA A 25 -14.53 6.79 -5.98
CA ALA A 25 -13.19 7.29 -6.23
C ALA A 25 -12.53 6.68 -7.49
N ASN A 26 -13.01 5.51 -7.94
CA ASN A 26 -12.51 4.83 -9.13
C ASN A 26 -12.73 5.61 -10.43
N ASN A 27 -13.60 6.63 -10.42
CA ASN A 27 -13.91 7.46 -11.59
C ASN A 27 -12.99 8.68 -11.74
N ASN A 28 -12.10 8.92 -10.78
CA ASN A 28 -11.17 10.05 -10.82
C ASN A 28 -9.77 9.56 -11.23
N ASN A 29 -9.02 10.39 -11.95
CA ASN A 29 -7.61 10.17 -12.35
C ASN A 29 -6.63 9.90 -11.18
N ALA A 30 -7.11 9.90 -9.94
CA ALA A 30 -6.35 9.54 -8.76
C ALA A 30 -6.53 8.04 -8.48
N GLN A 31 -5.52 7.25 -8.84
CA GLN A 31 -5.47 5.81 -8.57
C GLN A 31 -5.40 5.54 -7.05
N MET A 32 -6.55 5.34 -6.42
CA MET A 32 -6.70 5.02 -5.00
C MET A 32 -7.30 3.62 -4.82
N ILE A 33 -6.89 2.92 -3.77
CA ILE A 33 -7.47 1.61 -3.43
C ILE A 33 -8.67 1.82 -2.51
N VAL A 34 -9.85 1.42 -2.98
CA VAL A 34 -11.08 1.46 -2.17
C VAL A 34 -11.09 0.28 -1.20
N LEU A 35 -11.21 0.58 0.09
CA LEU A 35 -11.35 -0.40 1.16
C LEU A 35 -12.64 -0.16 1.95
N GLN A 36 -13.18 -1.24 2.52
CA GLN A 36 -14.28 -1.17 3.46
C GLN A 36 -13.72 -1.04 4.89
N SER A 37 -14.26 -0.08 5.65
CA SER A 37 -13.90 0.08 7.06
C SER A 37 -14.22 -1.20 7.86
N LEU A 38 -13.45 -1.43 8.92
CA LEU A 38 -13.58 -2.56 9.86
C LEU A 38 -13.34 -3.94 9.24
N HIS A 39 -12.64 -4.02 8.11
CA HIS A 39 -12.24 -5.27 7.48
C HIS A 39 -10.72 -5.44 7.54
N LYS A 40 -10.28 -6.69 7.73
CA LYS A 40 -8.87 -7.08 7.70
C LYS A 40 -8.44 -7.31 6.26
N TYR A 41 -7.31 -6.72 5.87
CA TYR A 41 -6.73 -6.81 4.54
C TYR A 41 -5.29 -7.36 4.59
N GLN A 42 -4.90 -8.01 3.50
CA GLN A 42 -3.55 -8.52 3.25
C GLN A 42 -3.01 -7.85 1.98
N PRO A 43 -2.00 -6.95 2.09
CA PRO A 43 -1.26 -6.48 0.93
C PRO A 43 -0.60 -7.65 0.18
N ARG A 44 -0.61 -7.58 -1.16
CA ARG A 44 0.03 -8.55 -2.05
C ARG A 44 0.83 -7.78 -3.10
N LEU A 45 2.06 -8.19 -3.34
CA LEU A 45 2.90 -7.66 -4.40
C LEU A 45 2.87 -8.65 -5.57
N HIS A 46 2.56 -8.15 -6.76
CA HIS A 46 2.55 -8.93 -7.98
C HIS A 46 3.65 -8.42 -8.90
N ILE A 47 4.51 -9.32 -9.36
CA ILE A 47 5.48 -9.08 -10.41
C ILE A 47 4.98 -9.80 -11.65
N VAL A 48 4.58 -9.03 -12.66
CA VAL A 48 4.09 -9.52 -13.94
C VAL A 48 5.12 -9.15 -15.00
N GLU A 49 5.69 -10.16 -15.64
CA GLU A 49 6.56 -9.94 -16.80
C GLU A 49 5.68 -9.64 -18.03
N VAL A 50 5.98 -8.53 -18.71
CA VAL A 50 5.27 -8.10 -19.92
C VAL A 50 6.19 -8.21 -21.12
N THR A 51 5.64 -8.57 -22.29
CA THR A 51 6.41 -8.61 -23.54
C THR A 51 6.76 -7.20 -24.02
N GLU A 52 7.68 -7.09 -24.99
CA GLU A 52 8.14 -5.79 -25.53
C GLU A 52 7.00 -4.95 -26.12
N ASP A 53 5.94 -5.60 -26.63
CA ASP A 53 4.73 -4.94 -27.14
C ASP A 53 3.81 -4.41 -26.02
N GLY A 54 4.17 -4.62 -24.74
CA GLY A 54 3.42 -4.16 -23.58
C GLY A 54 2.07 -4.84 -23.37
N VAL A 55 1.78 -5.90 -24.13
CA VAL A 55 0.56 -6.69 -24.01
C VAL A 55 0.75 -7.71 -22.89
N GLU A 56 -0.07 -7.60 -21.85
CA GLU A 56 -0.22 -8.67 -20.87
C GLU A 56 -0.90 -9.86 -21.55
N ASP A 57 -0.22 -11.00 -21.64
CA ASP A 57 -0.88 -12.26 -21.95
C ASP A 57 -1.55 -12.77 -20.67
N LEU A 58 -2.76 -12.26 -20.41
CA LEU A 58 -3.56 -12.59 -19.22
C LEU A 58 -3.89 -14.09 -19.08
N ASN A 59 -3.64 -14.89 -20.13
CA ASN A 59 -3.84 -16.33 -20.10
C ASN A 59 -2.63 -17.13 -19.61
N ASP A 60 -1.44 -16.50 -19.51
CA ASP A 60 -0.23 -17.17 -19.06
C ASP A 60 0.07 -16.90 -17.59
N SER A 61 -0.62 -17.64 -16.71
CA SER A 61 -0.40 -17.59 -15.26
C SER A 61 1.03 -17.89 -14.83
N SER A 62 1.88 -18.46 -15.70
CA SER A 62 3.29 -18.76 -15.38
C SER A 62 4.18 -17.52 -15.26
N LYS A 63 3.75 -16.36 -15.79
CA LYS A 63 4.52 -15.10 -15.79
C LYS A 63 4.19 -14.16 -14.63
N THR A 64 3.28 -14.56 -13.74
CA THR A 64 2.92 -13.77 -12.55
C THR A 64 3.49 -14.39 -11.29
N GLN A 65 4.39 -13.67 -10.63
CA GLN A 65 4.88 -14.03 -9.30
C GLN A 65 4.15 -13.20 -8.25
N THR A 66 3.59 -13.85 -7.23
CA THR A 66 2.89 -13.19 -6.13
C THR A 66 3.66 -13.35 -4.83
N PHE A 67 3.93 -12.24 -4.17
CA PHE A 67 4.56 -12.18 -2.85
C PHE A 67 3.56 -11.66 -1.82
N ILE A 68 3.51 -12.34 -0.67
CA ILE A 68 2.60 -12.02 0.43
C ILE A 68 3.45 -11.92 1.69
N PHE A 69 3.28 -10.82 2.43
CA PHE A 69 3.98 -10.55 3.69
C PHE A 69 2.93 -10.53 4.81
N PRO A 70 2.73 -11.63 5.56
CA PRO A 70 1.70 -11.72 6.60
C PRO A 70 1.79 -10.62 7.67
N GLU A 71 3.00 -10.14 7.96
CA GLU A 71 3.30 -9.04 8.87
C GLU A 71 2.75 -7.67 8.40
N THR A 72 2.34 -7.56 7.14
CA THR A 72 1.76 -6.33 6.56
C THR A 72 0.23 -6.29 6.61
N GLN A 73 -0.40 -7.27 7.25
CA GLN A 73 -1.86 -7.26 7.45
C GLN A 73 -2.30 -6.06 8.29
N PHE A 74 -3.46 -5.50 7.96
CA PHE A 74 -4.02 -4.38 8.71
C PHE A 74 -5.55 -4.42 8.69
N ILE A 75 -6.18 -3.64 9.56
CA ILE A 75 -7.62 -3.40 9.56
C ILE A 75 -7.84 -1.97 9.05
N ALA A 76 -8.65 -1.81 8.01
CA ALA A 76 -9.00 -0.48 7.52
C ALA A 76 -9.94 0.20 8.53
N VAL A 77 -9.65 1.44 8.91
CA VAL A 77 -10.46 2.21 9.87
C VAL A 77 -10.59 3.65 9.41
N THR A 78 -11.68 4.32 9.81
CA THR A 78 -11.86 5.77 9.60
C THR A 78 -11.24 6.60 10.71
N ALA A 79 -10.98 6.00 11.87
CA ALA A 79 -10.25 6.57 13.00
C ALA A 79 -9.57 5.45 13.78
N TYR A 80 -8.40 5.72 14.37
CA TYR A 80 -7.71 4.75 15.21
C TYR A 80 -8.58 4.36 16.42
N GLN A 81 -8.57 3.07 16.75
CA GLN A 81 -9.31 2.52 17.89
C GLN A 81 -8.36 2.11 19.04
N ASN A 82 -7.15 1.66 18.70
CA ASN A 82 -6.12 1.28 19.66
C ASN A 82 -5.17 2.47 19.88
N THR A 83 -5.02 2.90 21.13
CA THR A 83 -4.16 4.00 21.54
C THR A 83 -2.68 3.71 21.31
N ASP A 84 -2.24 2.47 21.51
CA ASP A 84 -0.85 2.06 21.32
C ASP A 84 -0.45 2.16 19.85
N ILE A 85 -1.36 1.81 18.94
CA ILE A 85 -1.14 2.02 17.50
C ILE A 85 -1.10 3.51 17.15
N THR A 86 -1.95 4.32 17.78
CA THR A 86 -1.93 5.77 17.58
C THR A 86 -0.57 6.34 18.00
N GLN A 87 -0.08 5.98 19.18
CA GLN A 87 1.21 6.42 19.69
C GLN A 87 2.36 5.94 18.80
N LEU A 88 2.37 4.65 18.44
CA LEU A 88 3.37 4.08 17.52
C LEU A 88 3.42 4.86 16.21
N LYS A 89 2.27 5.28 15.67
CA LYS A 89 2.20 6.09 14.45
C LYS A 89 2.71 7.52 14.67
N ILE A 90 2.44 8.15 15.81
CA ILE A 90 2.97 9.47 16.17
C ILE A 90 4.51 9.43 16.22
N ASP A 91 5.08 8.43 16.89
CA ASP A 91 6.52 8.29 17.11
C ASP A 91 7.31 8.03 15.81
N HIS A 92 6.73 7.26 14.88
CA HIS A 92 7.44 6.78 13.70
C HIS A 92 7.10 7.53 12.41
N ASN A 93 5.98 8.25 12.34
CA ASN A 93 5.62 9.04 11.16
C ASN A 93 6.21 10.46 11.24
N PRO A 94 7.12 10.88 10.34
CA PRO A 94 7.69 12.23 10.33
C PRO A 94 6.64 13.34 10.23
N PHE A 95 5.51 13.08 9.57
CA PHE A 95 4.43 14.05 9.41
C PHE A 95 3.58 14.25 10.68
N ALA A 96 3.74 13.38 11.69
CA ALA A 96 3.02 13.46 12.97
C ALA A 96 3.88 14.05 14.10
N LYS A 97 5.07 14.58 13.79
CA LYS A 97 6.04 15.04 14.81
C LYS A 97 5.45 16.05 15.80
N GLY A 98 4.56 16.94 15.37
CA GLY A 98 3.94 17.95 16.23
C GLY A 98 3.03 17.41 17.34
N PHE A 99 2.68 16.12 17.32
CA PHE A 99 1.88 15.48 18.38
C PHE A 99 2.71 14.75 19.43
N ARG A 100 4.05 14.70 19.27
CA ARG A 100 4.94 13.96 20.18
C ARG A 100 5.09 14.67 21.52
N ASP A 101 5.26 15.99 21.49
CA ASP A 101 5.59 16.80 22.68
C ASP A 101 4.41 16.94 23.67
N ASN A 102 3.18 16.56 23.27
CA ASN A 102 1.98 16.67 24.10
C ASN A 102 1.84 15.53 25.14
N TYR A 103 2.66 14.49 25.08
CA TYR A 103 2.60 13.35 26.02
C TYR A 103 3.69 13.36 27.09
N ASP A 104 4.69 14.25 26.98
CA ASP A 104 5.81 14.40 27.93
C ASP A 104 5.53 15.47 29.02
N SER A 105 4.29 15.96 29.14
CA SER A 105 3.85 16.93 30.16
C SER A 105 2.91 16.32 31.19
#